data_AF-A0A3C1RHR6-F1
#
_entry.id   AF-A0A3C1RHR6-F1
#
_cell.length_a   1.000
_cell.length_b   1.000
_cell.length_c   1.000
_cell.angle_alpha   90.00
_cell.angle_beta   90.00
_cell.angle_gamma   90.00
#
_symmetry.space_group_name_H-M   'P 1'
#
loop_
_entity.id
_entity.type
_entity.pdbx_description
1 polymer ?
#
loop_
_entity_poly.entity_id
_entity_poly.type
_entity_poly.pdbx_seq_one_letter_code
_entity_poly.pdbx_strand_id
1 'polypeptide(L)'
;MKLFRTFIQAFFIFVFYSCGFKNTGGLENHLAMPADSAALFGEGFFSTKLNEYNITFSPDGRMCLFTIANNSSMNRFYTIFITEKKNGNWSKPRIAPFSVRYSDADPFFAPSGDKVFFISTRPLTPGLQKSDFDIWSVQYKDGHFTSPQHLGSEVNTSNDELYPSVSLKGNIFFSTENDKNGYDLLVSFNKSGHFEKPVNLGDSLNTENIEFDAFIAPDESYIIYTGINYRDSFGSGDLYISYKLGNYWTKGKNLGKYINSAYMEQCPTISPDGEYIYFTSFRDSQPHKTKSIMTTDEYLDILNSPLNGLGNIFRAPFKN
;
A
#
# COMPACT_ATOMS: atom_id res chain seq x y z
N MET A 1 6.54 25.98 -88.93
CA MET A 1 7.12 24.90 -88.09
C MET A 1 7.17 25.41 -86.65
N LYS A 2 6.33 24.84 -85.75
CA LYS A 2 6.19 25.10 -84.30
C LYS A 2 5.75 26.52 -83.90
N LEU A 3 4.91 26.79 -82.90
CA LEU A 3 3.83 26.10 -82.17
C LEU A 3 3.28 27.21 -81.24
N PHE A 4 1.96 27.42 -81.21
CA PHE A 4 1.27 28.36 -80.31
C PHE A 4 1.53 28.02 -78.83
N ARG A 5 1.62 29.04 -77.96
CA ARG A 5 1.14 28.92 -76.56
C ARG A 5 0.84 30.29 -75.94
N THR A 6 -0.45 30.49 -75.70
CA THR A 6 -1.09 31.63 -75.03
C THR A 6 -1.00 31.45 -73.51
N PHE A 7 -0.74 32.53 -72.78
CA PHE A 7 -0.79 32.61 -71.32
C PHE A 7 -2.24 32.65 -70.82
N ILE A 8 -2.60 31.77 -69.89
CA ILE A 8 -3.83 31.88 -69.07
C ILE A 8 -3.41 31.76 -67.61
N GLN A 9 -3.75 32.79 -66.81
CA GLN A 9 -3.64 32.81 -65.36
C GLN A 9 -4.66 31.85 -64.73
N ALA A 10 -4.22 31.03 -63.78
CA ALA A 10 -5.10 30.20 -62.96
C ALA A 10 -4.99 30.62 -61.48
N PHE A 11 -6.15 30.92 -60.89
CA PHE A 11 -6.38 31.09 -59.46
C PHE A 11 -6.20 29.74 -58.75
N PHE A 12 -5.44 29.70 -57.65
CA PHE A 12 -5.40 28.53 -56.76
C PHE A 12 -6.54 28.63 -55.73
N ILE A 13 -7.53 27.75 -55.86
CA ILE A 13 -8.49 27.41 -54.80
C ILE A 13 -7.95 26.15 -54.12
N PHE A 14 -7.64 26.21 -52.82
CA PHE A 14 -7.36 25.02 -52.03
C PHE A 14 -8.67 24.38 -51.59
N VAL A 15 -9.02 23.27 -52.25
CA VAL A 15 -10.03 22.31 -51.78
C VAL A 15 -9.27 21.15 -51.14
N PHE A 16 -9.39 20.95 -49.83
CA PHE A 16 -8.98 19.70 -49.20
C PHE A 16 -10.19 18.78 -49.07
N TYR A 17 -10.21 17.72 -49.87
CA TYR A 17 -11.05 16.55 -49.63
C TYR A 17 -10.19 15.41 -49.07
N SER A 18 -10.79 14.77 -48.06
CA SER A 18 -10.39 13.59 -47.27
C SER A 18 -9.46 12.55 -47.90
N CYS A 19 -8.63 11.91 -47.07
CA CYS A 19 -8.73 10.46 -46.88
C CYS A 19 -8.10 10.04 -45.54
N GLY A 20 -8.84 9.25 -44.77
CA GLY A 20 -8.46 8.81 -43.43
C GLY A 20 -7.23 7.91 -43.40
N PHE A 21 -6.40 8.10 -42.38
CA PHE A 21 -5.46 7.08 -41.93
C PHE A 21 -6.14 6.26 -40.83
N LYS A 22 -6.64 5.09 -41.23
CA LYS A 22 -6.80 3.96 -40.31
C LYS A 22 -5.39 3.49 -39.93
N ASN A 23 -5.06 3.61 -38.66
CA ASN A 23 -3.88 2.99 -38.10
C ASN A 23 -4.24 1.51 -37.84
N THR A 24 -3.76 0.61 -38.70
CA THR A 24 -3.87 -0.85 -38.49
C THR A 24 -2.48 -1.45 -38.53
N GLY A 25 -2.06 -1.97 -37.39
CA GLY A 25 -0.81 -2.69 -37.19
C GLY A 25 -0.71 -3.15 -35.73
N GLY A 26 -1.69 -3.94 -35.29
CA GLY A 26 -1.67 -4.62 -34.00
C GLY A 26 -0.95 -5.97 -34.09
N LEU A 27 -0.34 -6.34 -32.97
CA LEU A 27 -0.18 -7.73 -32.50
C LEU A 27 0.12 -7.68 -30.98
N GLU A 28 -0.98 -7.73 -30.22
CA GLU A 28 -1.24 -8.53 -28.99
C GLU A 28 -0.09 -8.74 -27.98
N ASN A 29 -0.21 -8.45 -26.68
CA ASN A 29 -1.35 -8.56 -25.77
C ASN A 29 -1.21 -7.57 -24.60
N HIS A 30 -1.97 -6.48 -24.60
CA HIS A 30 -2.42 -5.89 -23.35
C HIS A 30 -3.80 -6.46 -23.11
N LEU A 31 -3.87 -7.66 -22.50
CA LEU A 31 -5.12 -8.12 -21.92
C LEU A 31 -5.58 -6.99 -21.01
N ALA A 32 -6.66 -6.30 -21.39
CA ALA A 32 -7.28 -5.32 -20.54
C ALA A 32 -7.53 -6.01 -19.20
N MET A 33 -6.83 -5.56 -18.17
CA MET A 33 -7.00 -6.04 -16.81
C MET A 33 -8.51 -6.00 -16.53
N PRO A 34 -9.13 -7.11 -16.07
CA PRO A 34 -10.55 -7.12 -15.74
C PRO A 34 -10.87 -5.91 -14.85
N ALA A 35 -12.05 -5.31 -15.02
CA ALA A 35 -12.44 -4.12 -14.24
C ALA A 35 -12.35 -4.34 -12.71
N ASP A 36 -12.35 -5.60 -12.27
CA ASP A 36 -12.23 -6.04 -10.87
C ASP A 36 -10.80 -6.43 -10.44
N SER A 37 -9.76 -6.11 -11.22
CA SER A 37 -8.37 -6.46 -10.88
C SER A 37 -7.54 -5.30 -10.35
N ALA A 38 -6.50 -5.61 -9.59
CA ALA A 38 -5.62 -4.64 -8.98
C ALA A 38 -4.87 -3.81 -10.02
N ALA A 39 -4.91 -2.49 -9.85
CA ALA A 39 -4.23 -1.51 -10.67
C ALA A 39 -3.30 -0.64 -9.84
N LEU A 40 -2.24 -0.13 -10.47
CA LEU A 40 -1.33 0.83 -9.86
C LEU A 40 -2.12 2.06 -9.41
N PHE A 41 -1.96 2.46 -8.15
CA PHE A 41 -2.70 3.57 -7.58
C PHE A 41 -1.86 4.85 -7.59
N GLY A 42 -2.42 5.89 -8.19
CA GLY A 42 -1.84 7.25 -8.17
C GLY A 42 -0.44 7.31 -8.74
N GLU A 43 -0.24 6.79 -9.96
CA GLU A 43 1.04 6.85 -10.67
C GLU A 43 1.62 8.27 -10.69
N GLY A 44 2.91 8.39 -10.34
CA GLY A 44 3.62 9.65 -10.22
C GLY A 44 3.32 10.45 -8.94
N PHE A 45 2.47 9.94 -8.05
CA PHE A 45 2.07 10.63 -6.82
C PHE A 45 2.10 9.73 -5.57
N PHE A 46 1.29 8.66 -5.54
CA PHE A 46 1.30 7.65 -4.48
C PHE A 46 2.22 6.47 -4.83
N SER A 47 2.31 6.15 -6.13
CA SER A 47 3.26 5.18 -6.65
C SER A 47 4.28 5.89 -7.52
N THR A 48 5.54 5.88 -7.11
CA THR A 48 6.62 6.57 -7.81
C THR A 48 7.77 5.60 -8.09
N LYS A 49 8.95 6.12 -8.44
CA LYS A 49 10.17 5.31 -8.57
C LYS A 49 10.83 4.98 -7.24
N LEU A 50 10.25 5.44 -6.13
CA LEU A 50 10.72 5.17 -4.78
C LEU A 50 10.09 3.88 -4.24
N ASN A 51 10.39 3.54 -2.99
CA ASN A 51 9.94 2.31 -2.37
C ASN A 51 8.78 2.64 -1.41
N GLU A 52 7.56 2.71 -1.94
CA GLU A 52 6.36 3.04 -1.18
C GLU A 52 5.75 1.80 -0.54
N TYR A 53 5.31 1.97 0.71
CA TYR A 53 4.66 0.94 1.52
C TYR A 53 3.46 1.55 2.18
N ASN A 54 2.43 0.71 2.37
CA ASN A 54 1.25 0.96 3.18
C ASN A 54 0.52 2.26 2.81
N ILE A 55 -0.76 2.33 3.17
CA ILE A 55 -1.52 3.56 2.97
C ILE A 55 -2.68 3.53 3.95
N THR A 56 -3.07 4.70 4.43
CA THR A 56 -4.26 4.84 5.27
C THR A 56 -4.92 6.18 5.00
N PHE A 57 -6.23 6.23 5.13
CA PHE A 57 -7.03 7.41 4.89
C PHE A 57 -7.73 7.83 6.18
N SER A 58 -7.87 9.13 6.41
CA SER A 58 -8.79 9.61 7.43
C SER A 58 -10.20 9.13 7.09
N PRO A 59 -11.08 8.89 8.10
CA PRO A 59 -12.44 8.39 7.85
C PRO A 59 -13.27 9.28 6.90
N ASP A 60 -12.98 10.58 6.85
CA ASP A 60 -13.63 11.53 5.93
C ASP A 60 -13.02 11.56 4.51
N GLY A 61 -11.98 10.77 4.26
CA GLY A 61 -11.27 10.67 2.98
C GLY A 61 -10.48 11.92 2.58
N ARG A 62 -10.23 12.85 3.52
CA ARG A 62 -9.54 14.12 3.24
C ARG A 62 -8.06 14.11 3.56
N MET A 63 -7.56 13.13 4.27
CA MET A 63 -6.13 12.97 4.58
C MET A 63 -5.70 11.56 4.21
N CYS A 64 -4.47 11.47 3.75
CA CYS A 64 -3.83 10.20 3.44
C CYS A 64 -2.44 10.21 4.04
N LEU A 65 -2.07 9.09 4.67
CA LEU A 65 -0.72 8.80 5.14
C LEU A 65 -0.21 7.55 4.42
N PHE A 66 1.08 7.51 4.13
CA PHE A 66 1.76 6.35 3.52
C PHE A 66 3.24 6.41 3.86
N THR A 67 3.92 5.28 3.79
CA THR A 67 5.35 5.18 4.10
C THR A 67 6.19 5.16 2.82
N ILE A 68 7.35 5.84 2.86
CA ILE A 68 8.40 5.66 1.85
C ILE A 68 9.65 5.17 2.57
N ALA A 69 10.25 4.09 2.06
CA ALA A 69 11.52 3.56 2.55
C ALA A 69 12.69 4.00 1.68
N ASN A 70 13.89 4.04 2.25
CA ASN A 70 15.11 4.01 1.44
C ASN A 70 15.27 2.63 0.76
N ASN A 71 16.15 2.55 -0.24
CA ASN A 71 16.35 1.31 -1.01
C ASN A 71 17.37 0.35 -0.35
N SER A 72 17.70 0.56 0.93
CA SER A 72 18.65 -0.29 1.65
C SER A 72 17.95 -1.52 2.21
N SER A 73 18.53 -2.70 2.00
CA SER A 73 18.11 -3.94 2.65
C SER A 73 18.72 -4.11 4.05
N MET A 74 19.93 -3.59 4.29
CA MET A 74 20.65 -3.79 5.57
C MET A 74 20.36 -2.70 6.61
N ASN A 75 20.02 -1.50 6.16
CA ASN A 75 19.75 -0.35 7.04
C ASN A 75 18.53 0.38 6.50
N ARG A 76 17.41 -0.35 6.49
CA ARG A 76 16.15 0.17 5.96
C ARG A 76 15.63 1.26 6.89
N PHE A 77 15.31 2.41 6.32
CA PHE A 77 14.78 3.56 7.04
C PHE A 77 13.47 3.97 6.40
N TYR A 78 12.44 4.08 7.22
CA TYR A 78 11.08 4.41 6.82
C TYR A 78 10.70 5.82 7.26
N THR A 79 9.92 6.50 6.43
CA THR A 79 9.38 7.82 6.76
C THR A 79 7.93 7.88 6.36
N ILE A 80 7.08 8.40 7.25
CA ILE A 80 5.66 8.58 7.00
C ILE A 80 5.45 9.93 6.30
N PHE A 81 4.77 9.90 5.16
CA PHE A 81 4.34 11.05 4.40
C PHE A 81 2.85 11.31 4.60
N ILE A 82 2.46 12.57 4.55
CA ILE A 82 1.07 13.03 4.60
C ILE A 82 0.71 13.86 3.37
N THR A 83 -0.51 13.69 2.89
CA THR A 83 -1.16 14.56 1.91
C THR A 83 -2.61 14.83 2.30
N GLU A 84 -3.11 16.01 1.92
CA GLU A 84 -4.46 16.48 2.25
C GLU A 84 -5.23 16.79 0.96
N LYS A 85 -6.49 16.38 0.89
CA LYS A 85 -7.41 16.67 -0.21
C LYS A 85 -8.16 17.96 0.06
N LYS A 86 -7.91 18.98 -0.75
CA LYS A 86 -8.61 20.29 -0.71
C LYS A 86 -9.26 20.55 -2.06
N ASN A 87 -10.56 20.84 -2.06
CA ASN A 87 -11.37 21.06 -3.27
C ASN A 87 -11.20 19.96 -4.33
N GLY A 88 -11.20 18.69 -3.87
CA GLY A 88 -11.06 17.52 -4.74
C GLY A 88 -9.62 17.15 -5.11
N ASN A 89 -8.64 18.02 -4.85
CA ASN A 89 -7.24 17.81 -5.25
C ASN A 89 -6.34 17.51 -4.05
N TRP A 90 -5.46 16.53 -4.19
CA TRP A 90 -4.44 16.22 -3.19
C TRP A 90 -3.30 17.26 -3.22
N SER A 91 -2.86 17.73 -2.06
CA SER A 91 -1.66 18.56 -1.92
C SER A 91 -0.40 17.73 -2.19
N LYS A 92 0.71 18.35 -2.58
CA LYS A 92 1.99 17.63 -2.68
C LYS A 92 2.30 16.89 -1.36
N PRO A 93 2.71 15.60 -1.39
CA PRO A 93 3.10 14.88 -0.18
C PRO A 93 4.26 15.56 0.53
N ARG A 94 4.22 15.54 1.86
CA ARG A 94 5.26 16.06 2.75
C ARG A 94 5.48 15.09 3.90
N ILE A 95 6.64 15.15 4.56
CA ILE A 95 6.89 14.35 5.77
C ILE A 95 5.84 14.69 6.82
N ALA A 96 5.26 13.66 7.44
CA ALA A 96 4.34 13.83 8.55
C ALA A 96 5.07 14.49 9.73
N PRO A 97 4.45 15.45 10.44
CA PRO A 97 5.14 16.25 11.45
C PRO A 97 5.68 15.43 12.63
N PHE A 98 5.15 14.22 12.85
CA PHE A 98 5.60 13.28 13.87
C PHE A 98 6.68 12.29 13.39
N SER A 99 7.05 12.31 12.10
CA SER A 99 7.96 11.35 11.45
C SER A 99 9.29 11.95 10.96
N VAL A 100 9.77 12.98 11.66
CA VAL A 100 10.88 13.81 11.18
C VAL A 100 12.29 13.30 11.55
N ARG A 101 12.40 12.27 12.40
CA ARG A 101 13.69 11.91 13.04
C ARG A 101 13.98 10.43 13.12
N TYR A 102 12.97 9.60 13.40
CA TYR A 102 13.15 8.18 13.65
C TYR A 102 12.69 7.39 12.43
N SER A 103 13.01 6.10 12.39
CA SER A 103 12.40 5.23 11.39
C SER A 103 10.96 5.02 11.83
N ASP A 104 10.00 5.51 11.05
CA ASP A 104 8.59 5.40 11.35
C ASP A 104 7.84 4.83 10.14
N ALA A 105 6.96 3.87 10.39
CA ALA A 105 6.21 3.16 9.35
C ALA A 105 4.79 2.82 9.80
N ASP A 106 4.05 2.17 8.90
CA ASP A 106 2.72 1.61 9.11
C ASP A 106 1.72 2.55 9.81
N PRO A 107 1.49 3.77 9.29
CA PRO A 107 0.43 4.62 9.76
C PRO A 107 -0.94 3.94 9.58
N PHE A 108 -1.78 4.04 10.61
CA PHE A 108 -3.17 3.63 10.58
C PHE A 108 -4.05 4.69 11.23
N PHE A 109 -4.95 5.29 10.44
CA PHE A 109 -5.99 6.16 10.99
C PHE A 109 -7.01 5.33 11.77
N ALA A 110 -7.24 5.69 13.03
CA ALA A 110 -8.31 5.11 13.82
C ALA A 110 -9.67 5.39 13.15
N PRO A 111 -10.65 4.47 13.22
CA PRO A 111 -11.99 4.69 12.66
C PRO A 111 -12.69 5.93 13.24
N SER A 112 -12.34 6.34 14.46
CA SER A 112 -12.81 7.56 15.12
C SER A 112 -12.29 8.85 14.46
N GLY A 113 -11.19 8.79 13.70
CA GLY A 113 -10.57 9.92 13.02
C GLY A 113 -9.76 10.86 13.92
N ASP A 114 -9.72 10.60 15.23
CA ASP A 114 -9.04 11.43 16.23
C ASP A 114 -7.61 10.96 16.55
N LYS A 115 -7.19 9.82 16.01
CA LYS A 115 -5.86 9.23 16.25
C LYS A 115 -5.26 8.59 15.01
N VAL A 116 -3.94 8.60 14.96
CA VAL A 116 -3.15 7.75 14.07
C VAL A 116 -2.23 6.90 14.93
N PHE A 117 -2.22 5.60 14.65
CA PHE A 117 -1.27 4.63 15.17
C PHE A 117 -0.17 4.41 14.14
N PHE A 118 1.04 4.12 14.59
CA PHE A 118 2.19 3.87 13.72
C PHE A 118 3.30 3.17 14.50
N ILE A 119 4.26 2.59 13.80
CA ILE A 119 5.43 1.97 14.43
C ILE A 119 6.64 2.89 14.38
N SER A 120 7.49 2.85 15.41
CA SER A 120 8.66 3.74 15.52
C SER A 120 9.83 3.09 16.25
N THR A 121 11.05 3.32 15.75
CA THR A 121 12.30 3.02 16.46
C THR A 121 12.70 4.10 17.48
N ARG A 122 11.76 4.95 17.86
CA ARG A 122 12.00 6.03 18.82
C ARG A 122 12.33 5.46 20.21
N PRO A 123 13.39 5.95 20.87
CA PRO A 123 13.71 5.52 22.22
C PRO A 123 12.76 6.14 23.25
N LEU A 124 12.43 5.39 24.30
CA LEU A 124 11.71 5.92 25.48
C LEU A 124 12.55 6.94 26.26
N THR A 125 13.87 6.75 26.25
CA THR A 125 14.83 7.66 26.90
C THR A 125 15.59 8.46 25.84
N PRO A 126 15.51 9.80 25.84
CA PRO A 126 16.21 10.63 24.86
C PRO A 126 17.73 10.33 24.84
N GLY A 127 18.27 10.14 23.64
CA GLY A 127 19.71 9.89 23.42
C GLY A 127 20.09 8.40 23.36
N LEU A 128 19.19 7.49 23.73
CA LEU A 128 19.40 6.06 23.45
C LEU A 128 19.01 5.73 22.01
N GLN A 129 19.60 4.66 21.49
CA GLN A 129 19.14 4.03 20.25
C GLN A 129 18.25 2.84 20.60
N LYS A 130 17.21 2.65 19.80
CA LYS A 130 16.36 1.47 19.80
C LYS A 130 16.41 0.89 18.39
N SER A 131 16.54 -0.41 18.27
CA SER A 131 16.64 -1.11 16.98
C SER A 131 15.31 -1.71 16.55
N ASP A 132 14.49 -2.11 17.52
CA ASP A 132 13.16 -2.66 17.32
C ASP A 132 12.09 -1.57 17.19
N PHE A 133 10.96 -1.92 16.62
CA PHE A 133 9.78 -1.10 16.44
C PHE A 133 8.78 -1.34 17.56
N ASP A 134 8.36 -0.24 18.20
CA ASP A 134 7.19 -0.24 19.09
C ASP A 134 6.02 0.46 18.40
N ILE A 135 4.79 0.21 18.85
CA ILE A 135 3.60 0.96 18.45
C ILE A 135 3.48 2.25 19.26
N TRP A 136 3.28 3.35 18.53
CA TRP A 136 3.03 4.69 19.03
C TRP A 136 1.72 5.24 18.46
N SER A 137 1.22 6.31 19.06
CA SER A 137 0.06 7.05 18.55
C SER A 137 0.25 8.55 18.62
N VAL A 138 -0.45 9.26 17.74
CA VAL A 138 -0.66 10.71 17.81
C VAL A 138 -2.15 11.00 17.81
N GLN A 139 -2.58 12.02 18.56
CA GLN A 139 -3.93 12.55 18.43
C GLN A 139 -3.96 13.56 17.29
N TYR A 140 -5.05 13.55 16.52
CA TYR A 140 -5.38 14.56 15.52
C TYR A 140 -6.53 15.42 16.04
N LYS A 141 -6.22 16.67 16.40
CA LYS A 141 -7.19 17.61 16.98
C LYS A 141 -6.92 19.03 16.50
N ASP A 142 -7.98 19.78 16.23
CA ASP A 142 -7.92 21.20 15.83
C ASP A 142 -6.97 21.45 14.64
N GLY A 143 -6.91 20.51 13.69
CA GLY A 143 -6.08 20.62 12.49
C GLY A 143 -4.62 20.15 12.65
N HIS A 144 -4.21 19.67 13.83
CA HIS A 144 -2.81 19.39 14.16
C HIS A 144 -2.64 18.02 14.81
N PHE A 145 -1.45 17.42 14.62
CA PHE A 145 -1.05 16.21 15.33
C PHE A 145 -0.34 16.58 16.64
N THR A 146 -0.64 15.86 17.72
CA THR A 146 0.08 16.01 18.99
C THR A 146 1.47 15.37 18.94
N SER A 147 2.25 15.57 20.00
CA SER A 147 3.45 14.76 20.24
C SER A 147 3.09 13.28 20.32
N PRO A 148 3.91 12.36 19.78
CA PRO A 148 3.60 10.94 19.82
C PRO A 148 3.72 10.34 21.22
N GLN A 149 2.85 9.37 21.49
CA GLN A 149 2.70 8.65 22.75
C GLN A 149 2.94 7.17 22.53
N HIS A 150 3.86 6.59 23.32
CA HIS A 150 4.11 5.14 23.35
C HIS A 150 2.91 4.43 24.00
N LEU A 151 2.54 3.26 23.49
CA LEU A 151 1.37 2.52 24.01
C LEU A 151 1.65 1.65 25.25
N GLY A 152 2.90 1.64 25.74
CA GLY A 152 3.29 0.90 26.92
C GLY A 152 3.38 -0.62 26.70
N SER A 153 3.77 -1.34 27.75
CA SER A 153 3.98 -2.79 27.74
C SER A 153 2.69 -3.62 27.68
N GLU A 154 1.53 -2.98 27.71
CA GLU A 154 0.24 -3.66 27.52
C GLU A 154 -0.07 -3.88 26.03
N VAL A 155 0.67 -3.19 25.15
CA VAL A 155 0.60 -3.39 23.69
C VAL A 155 1.95 -3.85 23.17
N ASN A 156 3.01 -3.12 23.49
CA ASN A 156 4.35 -3.38 22.98
C ASN A 156 5.04 -4.49 23.77
N THR A 157 5.72 -5.40 23.06
CA THR A 157 6.41 -6.55 23.62
C THR A 157 7.92 -6.28 23.70
N SER A 158 8.74 -7.33 23.80
CA SER A 158 10.20 -7.22 23.69
C SER A 158 10.71 -7.41 22.25
N ASN A 159 9.81 -7.67 21.31
CA ASN A 159 10.09 -8.00 19.92
C ASN A 159 9.60 -6.86 19.01
N ASP A 160 9.85 -6.97 17.70
CA ASP A 160 9.30 -6.01 16.74
C ASP A 160 7.78 -6.11 16.68
N GLU A 161 7.10 -4.97 16.86
CA GLU A 161 5.69 -4.80 16.50
C GLU A 161 5.53 -4.13 15.14
N LEU A 162 4.75 -4.76 14.26
CA LEU A 162 4.50 -4.29 12.90
C LEU A 162 3.01 -4.08 12.62
N TYR A 163 2.71 -3.11 11.76
CA TYR A 163 1.40 -2.92 11.14
C TYR A 163 0.19 -2.88 12.10
N PRO A 164 0.11 -1.88 13.00
CA PRO A 164 -1.03 -1.73 13.89
C PRO A 164 -2.29 -1.36 13.09
N SER A 165 -3.40 -2.04 13.36
CA SER A 165 -4.73 -1.68 12.89
C SER A 165 -5.74 -1.70 14.04
N VAL A 166 -6.78 -0.87 13.97
CA VAL A 166 -7.66 -0.59 15.11
C VAL A 166 -9.13 -0.69 14.74
N SER A 167 -9.92 -1.41 15.54
CA SER A 167 -11.37 -1.55 15.36
C SER A 167 -12.16 -0.39 16.01
N LEU A 168 -13.47 -0.31 15.75
CA LEU A 168 -14.38 0.65 16.42
C LEU A 168 -14.47 0.43 17.93
N LYS A 169 -14.12 -0.76 18.42
CA LYS A 169 -14.02 -1.04 19.86
C LYS A 169 -12.73 -0.49 20.48
N GLY A 170 -11.82 0.03 19.65
CA GLY A 170 -10.50 0.49 20.06
C GLY A 170 -9.48 -0.62 20.28
N ASN A 171 -9.82 -1.89 19.96
CA ASN A 171 -8.88 -3.01 20.03
C ASN A 171 -7.80 -2.83 18.95
N ILE A 172 -6.55 -3.08 19.31
CA ILE A 172 -5.41 -2.96 18.38
C ILE A 172 -4.96 -4.36 17.97
N PHE A 173 -4.88 -4.58 16.67
CA PHE A 173 -4.36 -5.79 16.04
C PHE A 173 -3.01 -5.45 15.41
N PHE A 174 -2.03 -6.32 15.56
CA PHE A 174 -0.67 -6.08 15.06
C PHE A 174 0.07 -7.40 14.92
N SER A 175 1.19 -7.36 14.20
CA SER A 175 2.09 -8.51 14.04
C SER A 175 3.24 -8.40 15.04
N THR A 176 3.70 -9.51 15.60
CA THR A 176 4.91 -9.53 16.44
C THR A 176 5.83 -10.67 16.04
N GLU A 177 7.14 -10.43 16.09
CA GLU A 177 8.13 -11.46 15.79
C GLU A 177 8.06 -12.60 16.82
N ASN A 178 8.26 -13.84 16.38
CA ASN A 178 8.35 -15.00 17.24
C ASN A 178 9.31 -16.08 16.70
N ASP A 179 9.84 -16.92 17.59
CA ASP A 179 10.83 -17.95 17.28
C ASP A 179 10.30 -19.17 16.51
N LYS A 180 8.98 -19.26 16.25
CA LYS A 180 8.37 -20.46 15.65
C LYS A 180 8.39 -20.41 14.13
N ASN A 181 7.75 -19.38 13.58
CA ASN A 181 7.51 -19.20 12.14
C ASN A 181 8.02 -17.84 11.63
N GLY A 182 8.34 -16.89 12.52
CA GLY A 182 8.81 -15.55 12.17
C GLY A 182 7.87 -14.49 12.71
N TYR A 183 6.60 -14.46 12.30
CA TYR A 183 5.60 -13.50 12.76
C TYR A 183 4.24 -14.17 13.00
N ASP A 184 3.55 -13.69 14.03
CA ASP A 184 2.15 -14.03 14.33
C ASP A 184 1.34 -12.74 14.54
N LEU A 185 0.03 -12.83 14.33
CA LEU A 185 -0.93 -11.76 14.61
C LEU A 185 -1.49 -11.83 16.03
N LEU A 186 -1.48 -10.72 16.73
CA LEU A 186 -1.99 -10.56 18.09
C LEU A 186 -3.07 -9.47 18.15
N VAL A 187 -3.85 -9.48 19.22
CA VAL A 187 -4.77 -8.40 19.59
C VAL A 187 -4.55 -7.96 21.03
N SER A 188 -4.46 -6.66 21.25
CA SER A 188 -4.61 -6.03 22.57
C SER A 188 -6.01 -5.45 22.69
N PHE A 189 -6.77 -5.95 23.66
CA PHE A 189 -8.15 -5.50 23.90
C PHE A 189 -8.18 -4.17 24.64
N ASN A 190 -9.03 -3.25 24.18
CA ASN A 190 -9.29 -2.00 24.87
C ASN A 190 -10.48 -2.17 25.83
N LYS A 191 -10.22 -2.02 27.13
CA LYS A 191 -11.23 -1.94 28.18
C LYS A 191 -11.27 -0.53 28.74
N SER A 192 -12.25 0.23 28.25
CA SER A 192 -12.55 1.59 28.73
C SER A 192 -11.35 2.54 28.68
N GLY A 193 -10.56 2.48 27.61
CA GLY A 193 -9.38 3.31 27.39
C GLY A 193 -8.06 2.68 27.85
N HIS A 194 -8.09 1.49 28.47
CA HIS A 194 -6.90 0.76 28.88
C HIS A 194 -6.72 -0.49 28.02
N PHE A 195 -5.49 -0.70 27.56
CA PHE A 195 -5.12 -1.91 26.84
C PHE A 195 -4.83 -3.05 27.81
N GLU A 196 -5.27 -4.25 27.44
CA GLU A 196 -4.85 -5.50 28.07
C GLU A 196 -3.69 -6.11 27.29
N LYS A 197 -2.85 -6.89 27.97
CA LYS A 197 -1.77 -7.65 27.33
C LYS A 197 -2.24 -8.37 26.06
N PRO A 198 -1.40 -8.38 25.02
CA PRO A 198 -1.80 -8.89 23.74
C PRO A 198 -1.98 -10.41 23.78
N VAL A 199 -2.98 -10.90 23.05
CA VAL A 199 -3.27 -12.33 22.93
C VAL A 199 -3.20 -12.77 21.47
N ASN A 200 -2.74 -14.00 21.25
CA ASN A 200 -2.68 -14.61 19.93
C ASN A 200 -4.09 -14.84 19.36
N LEU A 201 -4.27 -14.67 18.04
CA LEU A 201 -5.55 -14.83 17.35
C LEU A 201 -6.00 -16.30 17.12
N GLY A 202 -5.17 -17.26 17.55
CA GLY A 202 -5.45 -18.68 17.56
C GLY A 202 -5.01 -19.41 16.28
N ASP A 203 -4.80 -20.72 16.43
CA ASP A 203 -4.12 -21.58 15.45
C ASP A 203 -4.83 -21.73 14.09
N SER A 204 -6.09 -21.28 13.99
CA SER A 204 -6.80 -21.25 12.71
C SER A 204 -6.32 -20.10 11.81
N LEU A 205 -5.91 -18.98 12.42
CA LEU A 205 -5.42 -17.81 11.70
C LEU A 205 -3.89 -17.74 11.74
N ASN A 206 -3.27 -17.92 12.91
CA ASN A 206 -1.81 -18.03 13.05
C ASN A 206 -1.40 -19.49 12.85
N THR A 207 -0.86 -19.81 11.68
CA THR A 207 -0.58 -21.19 11.28
C THR A 207 0.91 -21.50 11.42
N GLU A 208 1.36 -22.65 10.89
CA GLU A 208 2.78 -22.93 10.73
C GLU A 208 3.49 -22.03 9.70
N ASN A 209 2.71 -21.29 8.92
CA ASN A 209 3.18 -20.32 7.93
C ASN A 209 3.42 -18.96 8.58
N ILE A 210 3.78 -17.93 7.81
CA ILE A 210 4.00 -16.58 8.36
C ILE A 210 2.76 -15.74 8.10
N GLU A 211 2.20 -15.15 9.16
CA GLU A 211 1.09 -14.19 9.07
C GLU A 211 1.49 -12.85 9.68
N PHE A 212 1.45 -11.79 8.87
CA PHE A 212 1.82 -10.44 9.29
C PHE A 212 1.07 -9.39 8.47
N ASP A 213 1.24 -8.11 8.81
CA ASP A 213 0.62 -6.97 8.17
C ASP A 213 -0.91 -7.09 8.05
N ALA A 214 -1.61 -6.93 9.18
CA ALA A 214 -3.05 -7.17 9.24
C ALA A 214 -3.89 -5.89 9.28
N PHE A 215 -4.90 -5.83 8.40
CA PHE A 215 -6.04 -4.93 8.51
C PHE A 215 -7.20 -5.63 9.23
N ILE A 216 -7.70 -5.01 10.30
CA ILE A 216 -8.95 -5.38 10.96
C ILE A 216 -10.12 -4.55 10.42
N ALA A 217 -11.23 -5.21 10.05
CA ALA A 217 -12.47 -4.53 9.75
C ALA A 217 -12.96 -3.70 10.96
N PRO A 218 -13.55 -2.50 10.77
CA PRO A 218 -13.98 -1.67 11.89
C PRO A 218 -14.92 -2.37 12.89
N ASP A 219 -15.74 -3.30 12.43
CA ASP A 219 -16.67 -4.11 13.25
C ASP A 219 -16.07 -5.45 13.75
N GLU A 220 -14.82 -5.73 13.37
CA GLU A 220 -14.08 -6.98 13.60
C GLU A 220 -14.68 -8.21 12.92
N SER A 221 -15.50 -8.04 11.87
CA SER A 221 -16.09 -9.16 11.14
C SER A 221 -15.08 -9.97 10.31
N TYR A 222 -14.00 -9.34 9.86
CA TYR A 222 -12.91 -9.99 9.12
C TYR A 222 -11.55 -9.32 9.39
N ILE A 223 -10.49 -10.08 9.12
CA ILE A 223 -9.10 -9.60 9.04
C ILE A 223 -8.56 -9.93 7.65
N ILE A 224 -7.84 -8.99 7.05
CA ILE A 224 -7.01 -9.24 5.86
C ILE A 224 -5.55 -9.15 6.28
N TYR A 225 -4.73 -10.10 5.86
CA TYR A 225 -3.33 -10.17 6.26
C TYR A 225 -2.45 -10.69 5.12
N THR A 226 -1.14 -10.51 5.28
CA THR A 226 -0.12 -11.06 4.40
C THR A 226 0.29 -12.45 4.88
N GLY A 227 0.21 -13.45 4.00
CA GLY A 227 0.61 -14.83 4.25
C GLY A 227 1.79 -15.24 3.38
N ILE A 228 2.81 -15.87 3.97
CA ILE A 228 3.98 -16.44 3.27
C ILE A 228 4.06 -17.95 3.54
N ASN A 229 4.53 -18.74 2.57
CA ASN A 229 4.67 -20.21 2.61
C ASN A 229 3.37 -21.03 2.52
N TYR A 230 2.24 -20.36 2.28
CA TYR A 230 0.97 -21.02 1.98
C TYR A 230 1.04 -21.82 0.67
N ARG A 231 0.47 -23.03 0.68
CA ARG A 231 0.50 -23.95 -0.48
C ARG A 231 -0.25 -23.43 -1.71
N ASP A 232 -1.25 -22.58 -1.49
CA ASP A 232 -2.07 -21.94 -2.52
C ASP A 232 -1.59 -20.52 -2.89
N SER A 233 -0.40 -20.11 -2.42
CA SER A 233 0.22 -18.83 -2.76
C SER A 233 0.53 -18.71 -4.26
N PHE A 234 0.31 -17.53 -4.82
CA PHE A 234 0.71 -17.18 -6.19
C PHE A 234 2.15 -16.71 -6.28
N GLY A 235 2.66 -16.05 -5.22
CA GLY A 235 4.00 -15.47 -5.19
C GLY A 235 4.73 -15.68 -3.88
N SER A 236 5.67 -14.78 -3.59
CA SER A 236 6.50 -14.80 -2.36
C SER A 236 5.75 -14.30 -1.11
N GLY A 237 4.57 -13.70 -1.28
CA GLY A 237 3.64 -13.35 -0.21
C GLY A 237 2.32 -12.90 -0.81
N ASP A 238 1.22 -13.41 -0.27
CA ASP A 238 -0.12 -13.20 -0.81
C ASP A 238 -1.05 -12.62 0.27
N LEU A 239 -2.09 -11.90 -0.13
CA LEU A 239 -3.13 -11.44 0.79
C LEU A 239 -4.21 -12.51 1.01
N TYR A 240 -4.53 -12.75 2.26
CA TYR A 240 -5.55 -13.69 2.74
C TYR A 240 -6.60 -12.96 3.57
N ILE A 241 -7.82 -13.50 3.61
CA ILE A 241 -8.91 -13.02 4.46
C ILE A 241 -9.37 -14.11 5.43
N SER A 242 -9.55 -13.76 6.70
CA SER A 242 -10.15 -14.60 7.74
C SER A 242 -11.39 -13.91 8.32
N TYR A 243 -12.43 -14.69 8.65
CA TYR A 243 -13.69 -14.18 9.18
C TYR A 243 -13.83 -14.53 10.66
N LYS A 244 -14.52 -13.66 11.40
CA LYS A 244 -14.82 -13.89 12.82
C LYS A 244 -16.12 -14.67 12.98
N LEU A 245 -16.04 -15.84 13.62
CA LEU A 245 -17.18 -16.68 13.99
C LEU A 245 -17.25 -16.81 15.51
N GLY A 246 -18.05 -15.95 16.14
CA GLY A 246 -18.11 -15.84 17.61
C GLY A 246 -16.77 -15.35 18.16
N ASN A 247 -16.08 -16.22 18.90
CA ASN A 247 -14.78 -15.91 19.52
C ASN A 247 -13.59 -16.48 18.73
N TYR A 248 -13.81 -17.06 17.55
CA TYR A 248 -12.77 -17.71 16.76
C TYR A 248 -12.64 -17.06 15.39
N TRP A 249 -11.43 -17.07 14.86
CA TRP A 249 -11.12 -16.70 13.47
C TRP A 249 -11.12 -17.94 12.59
N THR A 250 -11.66 -17.84 11.37
CA THR A 250 -11.60 -18.95 10.40
C THR A 250 -10.17 -19.12 9.86
N LYS A 251 -9.93 -20.24 9.18
CA LYS A 251 -8.76 -20.35 8.31
C LYS A 251 -8.77 -19.25 7.26
N GLY A 252 -7.59 -18.70 6.96
CA GLY A 252 -7.40 -17.75 5.87
C GLY A 252 -7.80 -18.33 4.52
N LYS A 253 -8.47 -17.50 3.72
CA LYS A 253 -8.78 -17.75 2.32
C LYS A 253 -7.98 -16.79 1.46
N ASN A 254 -7.22 -17.31 0.49
CA ASN A 254 -6.48 -16.50 -0.46
C ASN A 254 -7.43 -15.57 -1.24
N LEU A 255 -7.09 -14.28 -1.37
CA LEU A 255 -7.91 -13.29 -2.07
C LEU A 255 -7.91 -13.44 -3.60
N GLY A 256 -7.11 -14.36 -4.13
CA GLY A 256 -7.11 -14.78 -5.52
C GLY A 256 -6.30 -13.88 -6.45
N LYS A 257 -6.10 -14.37 -7.67
CA LYS A 257 -5.26 -13.78 -8.72
C LYS A 257 -5.63 -12.37 -9.20
N TYR A 258 -6.76 -11.81 -8.76
CA TYR A 258 -7.15 -10.45 -9.10
C TYR A 258 -6.53 -9.42 -8.16
N ILE A 259 -6.16 -9.85 -6.95
CA ILE A 259 -5.44 -9.06 -5.95
C ILE A 259 -3.98 -9.51 -5.95
N ASN A 260 -3.75 -10.80 -5.72
CA ASN A 260 -2.42 -11.40 -5.61
C ASN A 260 -1.75 -11.62 -6.97
N SER A 261 -0.43 -11.66 -6.97
CA SER A 261 0.41 -11.86 -8.17
C SER A 261 1.53 -12.87 -7.90
N ALA A 262 2.48 -12.99 -8.83
CA ALA A 262 3.67 -13.83 -8.64
C ALA A 262 4.73 -13.20 -7.73
N TYR A 263 4.48 -12.01 -7.20
CA TYR A 263 5.41 -11.23 -6.38
C TYR A 263 4.94 -11.23 -4.92
N MET A 264 5.44 -10.30 -4.12
CA MET A 264 4.97 -10.08 -2.76
C MET A 264 3.88 -9.01 -2.78
N GLU A 265 2.71 -9.34 -2.25
CA GLU A 265 1.67 -8.42 -1.84
C GLU A 265 1.64 -8.33 -0.32
N GLN A 266 1.60 -7.12 0.22
CA GLN A 266 1.59 -6.89 1.66
C GLN A 266 0.94 -5.56 2.06
N CYS A 267 0.90 -5.25 3.34
CA CYS A 267 0.35 -4.01 3.88
C CYS A 267 -1.10 -3.70 3.41
N PRO A 268 -2.07 -4.63 3.54
CA PRO A 268 -3.44 -4.40 3.10
C PRO A 268 -4.14 -3.33 3.95
N THR A 269 -4.98 -2.51 3.31
CA THR A 269 -5.94 -1.62 3.98
C THR A 269 -7.22 -1.50 3.16
N ILE A 270 -8.33 -1.14 3.78
CA ILE A 270 -9.60 -0.88 3.09
C ILE A 270 -9.91 0.62 3.12
N SER A 271 -10.46 1.17 2.04
CA SER A 271 -10.94 2.56 2.01
C SER A 271 -12.02 2.81 3.05
N PRO A 272 -12.18 4.06 3.53
CA PRO A 272 -13.24 4.40 4.49
C PRO A 272 -14.66 4.05 4.04
N ASP A 273 -14.93 4.04 2.73
CA ASP A 273 -16.21 3.65 2.12
C ASP A 273 -16.38 2.13 1.95
N GLY A 274 -15.34 1.34 2.23
CA GLY A 274 -15.36 -0.12 2.07
C GLY A 274 -15.23 -0.61 0.63
N GLU A 275 -15.15 0.29 -0.37
CA GLU A 275 -15.24 -0.10 -1.78
C GLU A 275 -13.93 -0.61 -2.38
N TYR A 276 -12.79 -0.30 -1.77
CA TYR A 276 -11.48 -0.60 -2.31
C TYR A 276 -10.53 -1.17 -1.27
N ILE A 277 -9.75 -2.17 -1.68
CA ILE A 277 -8.55 -2.58 -0.98
C ILE A 277 -7.35 -1.86 -1.60
N TYR A 278 -6.45 -1.39 -0.75
CA TYR A 278 -5.13 -0.91 -1.12
C TYR A 278 -4.08 -1.79 -0.48
N PHE A 279 -2.95 -1.93 -1.15
CA PHE A 279 -1.85 -2.77 -0.68
C PHE A 279 -0.55 -2.38 -1.37
N THR A 280 0.58 -2.76 -0.78
CA THR A 280 1.88 -2.66 -1.42
C THR A 280 2.10 -3.90 -2.28
N SER A 281 2.55 -3.74 -3.52
CA SER A 281 3.01 -4.85 -4.37
C SER A 281 4.39 -4.54 -4.93
N PHE A 282 5.23 -5.58 -5.01
CA PHE A 282 6.55 -5.54 -5.66
C PHE A 282 6.49 -6.03 -7.11
N ARG A 283 5.29 -6.11 -7.69
CA ARG A 283 5.16 -6.51 -9.09
C ARG A 283 5.89 -5.52 -9.98
N ASP A 284 6.67 -6.06 -10.89
CA ASP A 284 7.48 -5.27 -11.81
C ASP A 284 6.98 -5.40 -13.25
N SER A 285 7.38 -4.44 -14.07
CA SER A 285 7.21 -4.46 -15.51
C SER A 285 8.49 -4.86 -16.23
N GLN A 286 9.37 -5.64 -15.58
CA GLN A 286 10.73 -5.85 -16.10
C GLN A 286 10.71 -6.50 -17.51
N PRO A 287 11.59 -6.02 -18.41
CA PRO A 287 11.48 -6.22 -19.86
C PRO A 287 11.91 -7.60 -20.36
N HIS A 288 12.26 -8.52 -19.47
CA HIS A 288 12.52 -9.93 -19.81
C HIS A 288 11.31 -10.61 -20.50
N LYS A 289 10.16 -9.93 -20.56
CA LYS A 289 8.92 -10.36 -21.23
C LYS A 289 8.76 -9.81 -22.67
N THR A 290 9.67 -8.96 -23.17
CA THR A 290 9.59 -8.39 -24.54
C THR A 290 10.54 -9.10 -25.52
N LYS A 291 10.10 -9.27 -26.77
CA LYS A 291 10.87 -9.96 -27.84
C LYS A 291 11.87 -9.04 -28.57
N SER A 292 11.92 -7.75 -28.23
CA SER A 292 12.79 -6.74 -28.86
C SER A 292 14.04 -6.47 -28.03
N ILE A 293 15.14 -6.13 -28.71
CA ILE A 293 16.36 -5.64 -28.05
C ILE A 293 16.04 -4.28 -27.43
N MET A 294 16.36 -4.14 -26.15
CA MET A 294 16.18 -2.91 -25.37
C MET A 294 17.42 -2.01 -25.48
N THR A 295 17.20 -0.71 -25.62
CA THR A 295 18.25 0.33 -25.56
C THR A 295 18.61 0.67 -24.11
N THR A 296 19.77 1.30 -23.90
CA THR A 296 20.18 1.79 -22.58
C THR A 296 19.18 2.78 -22.00
N ASP A 297 18.68 3.72 -22.81
CA ASP A 297 17.76 4.76 -22.34
C ASP A 297 16.43 4.16 -21.88
N GLU A 298 15.87 3.21 -22.65
CA GLU A 298 14.65 2.48 -22.26
C GLU A 298 14.83 1.71 -20.94
N TYR A 299 15.99 1.08 -20.73
CA TYR A 299 16.28 0.39 -19.49
C TYR A 299 16.37 1.35 -18.29
N LEU A 300 17.07 2.48 -18.46
CA LEU A 300 17.20 3.49 -17.41
C LEU A 300 15.87 4.17 -17.08
N ASP A 301 14.99 4.36 -18.06
CA ASP A 301 13.65 4.89 -17.86
C ASP A 301 12.81 3.94 -17.01
N ILE A 302 12.86 2.62 -17.28
CA ILE A 302 12.19 1.60 -16.46
C ILE A 302 12.67 1.68 -15.00
N LEU A 303 14.00 1.71 -14.78
CA LEU A 303 14.55 1.80 -13.43
C LEU A 303 14.16 3.10 -12.70
N ASN A 304 13.86 4.17 -13.45
CA ASN A 304 13.45 5.47 -12.93
C ASN A 304 11.93 5.70 -12.95
N SER A 305 11.14 4.65 -13.12
CA SER A 305 9.68 4.68 -13.12
C SER A 305 9.10 3.77 -12.02
N PRO A 306 7.80 3.87 -11.70
CA PRO A 306 7.11 2.83 -10.94
C PRO A 306 7.26 1.46 -11.62
N LEU A 307 7.00 0.38 -10.87
CA LEU A 307 7.13 -1.01 -11.33
C LEU A 307 8.57 -1.40 -11.67
N ASN A 308 9.55 -0.76 -11.04
CA ASN A 308 10.98 -1.05 -11.16
C ASN A 308 11.44 -2.18 -10.22
N GLY A 309 10.52 -2.85 -9.52
CA GLY A 309 10.79 -3.89 -8.52
C GLY A 309 10.86 -3.38 -7.08
N LEU A 310 10.73 -2.07 -6.86
CA LEU A 310 10.44 -1.49 -5.55
C LEU A 310 8.94 -1.58 -5.25
N GLY A 311 8.58 -1.38 -3.97
CA GLY A 311 7.21 -1.36 -3.53
C GLY A 311 6.46 -0.18 -4.13
N ASN A 312 5.28 -0.45 -4.67
CA ASN A 312 4.33 0.57 -5.11
C ASN A 312 2.93 0.26 -4.55
N ILE A 313 2.08 1.29 -4.49
CA ILE A 313 0.72 1.16 -3.96
C ILE A 313 -0.24 0.72 -5.07
N PHE A 314 -0.94 -0.37 -4.84
CA PHE A 314 -1.99 -0.90 -5.70
C PHE A 314 -3.36 -0.71 -5.07
N ARG A 315 -4.38 -0.72 -5.93
CA ARG A 315 -5.79 -0.68 -5.53
C ARG A 315 -6.61 -1.65 -6.35
N ALA A 316 -7.52 -2.37 -5.71
CA ALA A 316 -8.54 -3.19 -6.38
C ALA A 316 -9.93 -2.90 -5.78
N PRO A 317 -11.03 -3.09 -6.53
CA PRO A 317 -12.36 -3.13 -5.94
C PRO A 317 -12.42 -4.23 -4.87
N PHE A 318 -13.02 -3.92 -3.74
CA PHE A 318 -13.23 -4.85 -2.65
C PHE A 318 -14.74 -5.03 -2.44
N LYS A 319 -15.21 -6.27 -2.59
CA LYS A 319 -16.59 -6.66 -2.31
C LYS A 319 -16.52 -7.79 -1.30
N ASN A 320 -16.85 -7.48 -0.06
CA ASN A 320 -16.99 -8.44 1.03
C ASN A 320 -18.41 -8.38 1.58
#